data_AF-A0A1V2IAK2-F1
#
_entry.id   AF-A0A1V2IAK2-F1
#
_cell.length_a   1.000
_cell.length_b   1.000
_cell.length_c   1.000
_cell.angle_alpha   90.00
_cell.angle_beta   90.00
_cell.angle_gamma   90.00
#
_symmetry.space_group_name_H-M   'P 1'
#
loop_
_entity.id
_entity.type
_entity.pdbx_description
1 polymer ?
#
loop_
_entity_poly.entity_id
_entity_poly.type
_entity_poly.pdbx_seq_one_letter_code
_entity_poly.pdbx_strand_id
1 'polypeptide(L)'
;MSRTSQTGSAGPAGTPGRAVPFYCPYCGEEDLVPDVPEGATGEGHGHWACRACQRSFRLSLTALASATTITSATTITGTTPGATGTPRTTGTTAPEENG
;
A
#
# COMPACT_ATOMS: atom_id res chain seq x y z
N MET A 1 55.74 -12.90 26.81
CA MET A 1 55.48 -12.90 25.36
C MET A 1 54.49 -14.01 25.01
N SER A 2 53.19 -13.80 25.27
CA SER A 2 52.15 -14.73 24.83
C SER A 2 50.87 -13.93 24.61
N ARG A 3 50.64 -13.47 23.37
CA ARG A 3 49.33 -12.96 22.95
C ARG A 3 48.61 -14.13 22.31
N THR A 4 47.72 -14.76 23.06
CA THR A 4 46.79 -15.75 22.50
C THR A 4 45.73 -14.99 21.70
N SER A 5 45.79 -15.10 20.38
CA SER A 5 44.79 -14.53 19.48
C SER A 5 43.47 -15.29 19.64
N GLN A 6 42.43 -14.58 20.06
CA GLN A 6 41.06 -15.08 20.12
C GLN A 6 40.41 -14.87 18.75
N THR A 7 40.30 -15.94 17.96
CA THR A 7 39.52 -15.93 16.72
C THR A 7 38.04 -16.03 17.08
N GLY A 8 37.32 -14.92 17.01
CA GLY A 8 35.87 -14.91 17.16
C GLY A 8 35.21 -15.62 15.98
N SER A 9 34.47 -16.69 16.25
CA SER A 9 33.59 -17.32 15.26
C SER A 9 32.37 -16.43 15.05
N ALA A 10 32.33 -15.72 13.92
CA ALA A 10 31.10 -15.07 13.46
C ALA A 10 30.07 -16.17 13.13
N GLY A 11 28.97 -16.22 13.89
CA GLY A 11 27.78 -16.99 13.48
C GLY A 11 27.21 -16.40 12.18
N PRO A 12 26.45 -17.18 11.39
CA PRO A 12 25.90 -16.67 10.14
C PRO A 12 24.98 -15.49 10.46
N ALA A 13 25.31 -14.32 9.91
CA ALA A 13 24.41 -13.19 9.89
C ALA A 13 23.11 -13.63 9.19
N GLY A 14 21.99 -13.61 9.92
CA GLY A 14 20.68 -13.89 9.36
C GLY A 14 20.42 -12.93 8.20
N THR A 15 20.09 -13.48 7.03
CA THR A 15 19.70 -12.70 5.86
C THR A 15 18.60 -11.71 6.25
N PRO A 16 18.79 -10.38 6.09
CA PRO A 16 17.74 -9.43 6.40
C PRO A 16 16.52 -9.78 5.55
N GLY A 17 15.38 -10.01 6.20
CA GLY A 17 14.14 -10.33 5.51
C GLY A 17 13.82 -9.23 4.49
N ARG A 18 13.41 -9.60 3.28
CA ARG A 18 12.87 -8.64 2.31
C ARG A 18 11.70 -7.89 2.97
N ALA A 19 11.60 -6.58 2.75
CA ALA A 19 10.42 -5.83 3.17
C ALA A 19 9.17 -6.46 2.52
N VAL A 20 8.19 -6.84 3.34
CA VAL A 20 6.94 -7.44 2.89
C VAL A 20 5.93 -6.29 2.76
N PRO A 21 5.21 -6.14 1.63
CA PRO A 21 4.08 -5.21 1.59
C PRO A 21 3.08 -5.65 2.64
N PHE A 22 2.81 -4.79 3.63
CA PHE A 22 2.15 -5.20 4.85
C PHE A 22 0.66 -5.53 4.67
N TYR A 23 0.00 -5.09 3.60
CA TYR A 23 -1.45 -5.24 3.44
C TYR A 23 -1.86 -5.66 2.03
N CYS A 24 -2.79 -6.60 1.93
CA CYS A 24 -3.46 -6.94 0.68
C CYS A 24 -4.29 -5.75 0.18
N PRO A 25 -4.09 -5.27 -1.06
CA PRO A 25 -4.80 -4.09 -1.58
C PRO A 25 -6.31 -4.31 -1.78
N TYR A 26 -6.79 -5.55 -1.66
CA TYR A 26 -8.20 -5.88 -1.88
C TYR A 26 -8.99 -6.16 -0.60
N CYS A 27 -8.40 -6.78 0.42
CA CYS A 27 -9.11 -7.09 1.66
C CYS A 27 -8.53 -6.37 2.89
N GLY A 28 -7.36 -5.74 2.78
CA GLY A 28 -6.73 -5.04 3.90
C GLY A 28 -6.07 -5.95 4.94
N GLU A 29 -6.05 -7.27 4.72
CA GLU A 29 -5.40 -8.23 5.63
C GLU A 29 -3.88 -8.27 5.42
N GLU A 30 -3.15 -8.59 6.49
CA GLU A 30 -1.68 -8.66 6.52
C GLU A 30 -1.10 -9.99 6.03
N ASP A 31 -1.98 -10.92 5.61
CA ASP A 31 -1.60 -12.26 5.16
C ASP A 31 -1.18 -12.28 3.68
N LEU A 32 -0.37 -11.31 3.25
CA LEU A 32 0.18 -11.19 1.90
C LEU A 32 1.61 -11.75 1.86
N VAL A 33 1.79 -12.88 1.17
CA VAL A 33 3.06 -13.63 1.15
C VAL A 33 3.56 -13.83 -0.28
N PRO A 34 4.87 -13.94 -0.52
CA PRO A 34 5.36 -14.34 -1.83
C PRO A 34 5.00 -15.79 -2.12
N ASP A 35 4.82 -16.05 -3.39
CA ASP A 35 4.50 -17.34 -3.95
C ASP A 35 5.57 -17.71 -4.98
N VAL A 36 5.92 -19.00 -5.08
CA VAL A 36 6.82 -19.49 -6.11
C VAL A 36 6.05 -20.56 -6.88
N PRO A 37 5.49 -20.24 -8.06
CA PRO A 37 4.74 -21.22 -8.82
C PRO A 37 5.65 -22.38 -9.24
N GLU A 38 5.17 -23.61 -9.06
CA GLU A 38 5.91 -24.81 -9.42
C GLU A 38 6.28 -24.79 -10.91
N GLY A 39 7.57 -25.00 -11.23
CA GLY A 39 8.08 -24.98 -12.60
C GLY A 39 8.60 -23.63 -13.11
N ALA A 40 8.62 -22.58 -12.28
CA ALA A 40 9.28 -21.33 -12.64
C ALA A 40 10.82 -21.47 -12.61
N THR A 41 11.45 -21.53 -13.78
CA THR A 41 12.92 -21.56 -13.94
C THR A 41 13.48 -20.14 -13.84
N GLY A 42 13.78 -19.71 -12.62
CA GLY A 42 14.31 -18.40 -12.28
C GLY A 42 13.89 -18.06 -10.86
N GLU A 43 14.66 -17.23 -10.15
CA GLU A 43 14.21 -16.77 -8.84
C GLU A 43 12.78 -16.21 -8.98
N GLY A 44 11.85 -16.70 -8.13
CA GLY A 44 10.42 -16.36 -8.11
C GLY A 44 10.16 -14.90 -7.74
N HIS A 45 10.71 -13.99 -8.54
CA HIS A 45 10.72 -12.57 -8.29
C HIS A 45 9.36 -12.01 -8.70
N GLY A 46 8.58 -11.65 -7.69
CA GLY A 46 7.38 -10.84 -7.87
C GLY A 46 6.07 -11.61 -7.88
N HIS A 47 6.02 -12.93 -7.70
CA HIS A 47 4.73 -13.60 -7.49
C HIS A 47 4.34 -13.56 -6.00
N TRP A 48 3.09 -13.20 -5.72
CA TRP A 48 2.56 -13.01 -4.36
C TRP A 48 1.14 -13.54 -4.26
N ALA A 49 0.72 -13.99 -3.08
CA ALA A 49 -0.62 -14.45 -2.81
C ALA A 49 -1.09 -13.98 -1.42
N CYS A 50 -2.37 -13.61 -1.30
CA CYS A 50 -2.99 -13.35 -0.01
C CYS A 50 -3.72 -14.60 0.47
N ARG A 51 -3.43 -15.13 1.68
CA ARG A 51 -4.11 -16.35 2.16
C ARG A 51 -5.53 -16.10 2.66
N ALA A 52 -5.83 -14.89 3.11
CA ALA A 52 -7.16 -14.53 3.62
C ALA A 52 -8.23 -14.46 2.51
N CYS A 53 -7.88 -13.90 1.35
CA CYS A 53 -8.82 -13.75 0.23
C CYS A 53 -8.44 -14.53 -1.04
N GLN A 54 -7.37 -15.33 -0.98
CA GLN A 54 -6.89 -16.27 -2.02
C GLN A 54 -6.54 -15.63 -3.38
N ARG A 55 -6.28 -14.32 -3.41
CA ARG A 55 -5.89 -13.60 -4.64
C ARG A 55 -4.38 -13.65 -4.83
N SER A 56 -3.94 -13.81 -6.09
CA SER A 56 -2.53 -13.78 -6.49
C SER A 56 -2.19 -12.49 -7.26
N PHE A 57 -0.93 -12.07 -7.16
CA PHE A 57 -0.41 -10.83 -7.72
C PHE A 57 0.96 -11.05 -8.37
N ARG A 58 1.27 -10.23 -9.37
CA ARG A 58 2.62 -10.11 -9.93
C ARG A 58 3.14 -8.69 -9.75
N LEU A 59 4.22 -8.53 -8.98
CA LEU A 59 4.90 -7.28 -8.72
C LEU A 59 6.14 -7.15 -9.60
N SER A 60 6.34 -5.94 -10.13
CA SER A 60 7.54 -5.57 -10.87
C SER A 60 8.07 -4.24 -10.32
N LEU A 61 9.37 -4.18 -10.00
CA LEU A 61 10.01 -2.91 -9.72
C LEU A 61 10.21 -2.15 -11.04
N THR A 62 9.53 -1.02 -11.19
CA THR A 62 9.65 -0.18 -12.41
C THR A 62 10.77 0.84 -12.28
N ALA A 63 10.82 1.59 -11.17
CA ALA A 63 11.82 2.59 -10.86
C ALA A 63 11.76 2.96 -9.36
N LEU A 64 12.79 3.65 -8.86
CA LEU A 64 12.71 4.33 -7.56
C LEU A 64 11.96 5.66 -7.73
N ALA A 65 10.96 5.90 -6.88
CA ALA A 65 10.28 7.20 -6.87
C ALA A 65 11.24 8.27 -6.33
N SER A 66 11.58 9.25 -7.14
CA SER A 66 12.23 10.49 -6.69
C SER A 66 11.17 11.41 -6.07
N ALA A 67 11.48 11.99 -4.91
CA ALA A 67 10.58 12.91 -4.23
C ALA A 67 10.50 14.24 -5.01
N THR A 68 9.65 14.32 -6.04
CA THR A 68 9.24 15.60 -6.59
C THR A 68 8.22 16.20 -5.63
N THR A 69 8.69 17.11 -4.79
CA THR A 69 7.80 17.96 -3.98
C THR A 69 7.02 18.84 -4.95
N ILE A 70 5.82 18.42 -5.34
CA ILE A 70 4.89 19.32 -6.02
C ILE A 70 4.32 20.22 -4.93
N THR A 71 4.97 21.36 -4.71
CA THR A 71 4.37 22.46 -3.95
C THR A 71 3.13 22.89 -4.72
N SER A 72 1.96 22.43 -4.28
CA SER A 72 0.68 23.03 -4.68
C SER A 72 0.64 24.46 -4.17
N ALA A 73 1.23 25.38 -4.92
CA ALA A 73 1.03 26.81 -4.75
C ALA A 73 -0.37 27.16 -5.26
N THR A 74 -1.38 26.76 -4.50
CA THR A 74 -2.75 27.23 -4.70
C THR A 74 -2.83 28.62 -4.06
N THR A 75 -2.36 29.64 -4.79
CA THR A 75 -2.72 31.03 -4.52
C THR A 75 -4.16 31.23 -4.98
N ILE A 76 -5.13 30.94 -4.11
CA ILE A 76 -6.50 31.43 -4.30
C ILE A 76 -6.50 32.89 -3.85
N THR A 77 -6.16 33.80 -4.77
CA THR A 77 -6.49 35.22 -4.64
C THR A 77 -7.57 35.51 -5.67
N GLY A 78 -8.81 35.55 -5.22
CA GLY A 78 -9.95 35.80 -6.09
C GLY A 78 -11.30 35.87 -5.37
N THR A 79 -11.54 37.00 -4.69
CA THR A 79 -12.74 37.83 -4.95
C THR A 79 -14.10 37.45 -4.34
N THR A 80 -14.44 38.23 -3.31
CA THR A 80 -15.74 38.85 -2.95
C THR A 80 -16.73 38.09 -2.04
N PRO A 81 -17.14 38.69 -0.90
CA PRO A 81 -18.27 38.23 -0.10
C PRO A 81 -19.59 38.66 -0.72
N GLY A 82 -20.51 37.70 -0.94
CA GLY A 82 -21.91 38.05 -1.22
C GLY A 82 -22.67 37.00 -2.02
N ALA A 83 -23.14 35.96 -1.36
CA ALA A 83 -24.35 35.25 -1.78
C ALA A 83 -24.98 34.54 -0.58
N THR A 84 -25.85 35.26 0.14
CA THR A 84 -26.83 34.65 1.05
C THR A 84 -27.85 33.90 0.18
N GLY A 85 -27.60 32.61 -0.05
CA GLY A 85 -28.59 31.68 -0.58
C GLY A 85 -29.20 30.89 0.57
N THR A 86 -30.43 31.20 0.95
CA THR A 86 -31.20 30.42 1.93
C THR A 86 -31.45 29.01 1.39
N PRO A 87 -31.22 27.93 2.16
CA PRO A 87 -31.62 26.59 1.73
C PRO A 87 -33.15 26.52 1.65
N ARG A 88 -33.67 26.33 0.43
CA ARG A 88 -35.10 26.02 0.21
C ARG A 88 -35.33 24.58 0.62
N THR A 89 -36.05 24.39 1.72
CA THR A 89 -36.56 23.11 2.19
C THR A 89 -37.63 22.61 1.21
N THR A 90 -37.33 21.55 0.46
CA THR A 90 -38.36 20.78 -0.25
C THR A 90 -39.00 19.82 0.74
N GLY A 91 -40.23 20.16 1.16
CA GLY A 91 -41.11 19.25 1.87
C GLY A 91 -41.84 18.31 0.90
N THR A 92 -42.01 17.07 1.37
CA THR A 92 -43.23 16.25 1.28
C THR A 92 -43.84 15.98 -0.10
N THR A 93 -43.77 14.72 -0.54
CA THR A 93 -44.98 13.91 -0.83
C THR A 93 -44.70 12.44 -0.48
N ALA A 94 -45.62 11.83 0.29
CA ALA A 94 -45.64 10.42 0.69
C ALA A 94 -45.90 9.47 -0.51
N PRO A 95 -45.60 8.16 -0.41
CA PRO A 95 -46.08 7.18 -1.37
C PRO A 95 -47.59 6.98 -1.21
N GLU A 96 -48.33 7.13 -2.32
CA GLU A 96 -49.69 6.63 -2.45
C GLU A 96 -49.60 5.12 -2.68
N GLU A 97 -49.91 4.34 -1.64
CA GLU A 97 -50.22 2.92 -1.74
C GLU A 97 -51.66 2.72 -1.22
N ASN A 98 -52.61 2.40 -2.11
CA ASN A 98 -53.69 1.44 -1.86
C ASN A 98 -54.62 1.32 -3.07
N GLY A 99 -54.89 0.07 -3.46
CA GLY A 99 -55.88 -0.33 -4.46
C GLY A 99 -55.56 -1.70 -5.03
#